data_AF-A0A9E4QBU8-F1
#
_entry.id   AF-A0A9E4QBU8-F1
#
_cell.length_a   1.000
_cell.length_b   1.000
_cell.length_c   1.000
_cell.angle_alpha   90.00
_cell.angle_beta   90.00
_cell.angle_gamma   90.00
#
_symmetry.space_group_name_H-M   'P 1'
#
loop_
_entity.id
_entity.type
_entity.pdbx_description
1 polymer ?
#
loop_
_entity_poly.entity_id
_entity_poly.type
_entity_poly.pdbx_seq_one_letter_code
_entity_poly.pdbx_strand_id
1 'polypeptide(L)'
;FYTKYLAEMIALDENNNQYFISTHNPYFLMPLMEKAPADELAIFITYYEDYQTKVKPLSRSEMERITEIDVFSNIPAFLEAN
;
A
#
# COMPACT_ATOMS: atom_id res chain seq x y z
N PHE A 1 -0.30 2.78 17.89
CA PHE A 1 0.85 3.63 18.25
C PHE A 1 2.15 3.11 17.61
N TYR A 2 2.59 1.88 17.92
CA TYR A 2 3.84 1.31 17.36
C TYR A 2 3.82 1.07 15.84
N THR A 3 2.70 0.63 15.28
CA THR A 3 2.60 0.30 13.84
C THR A 3 2.83 1.53 12.95
N LYS A 4 2.23 2.67 13.31
CA LYS A 4 2.48 3.95 12.62
C LYS A 4 3.94 4.37 12.74
N TYR A 5 4.50 4.32 13.95
CA TYR A 5 5.88 4.70 14.19
C TYR A 5 6.87 3.85 13.36
N LEU A 6 6.64 2.53 13.28
CA LEU A 6 7.45 1.65 12.43
C LEU A 6 7.35 2.02 10.93
N ALA A 7 6.15 2.31 10.43
CA ALA A 7 5.96 2.73 9.04
C ALA A 7 6.70 4.05 8.74
N GLU A 8 6.68 5.01 9.67
CA GLU A 8 7.40 6.27 9.53
C GLU A 8 8.93 6.07 9.53
N MET A 9 9.44 5.17 10.38
CA MET A 9 10.86 4.82 10.40
C MET A 9 11.30 4.18 9.07
N ILE A 10 10.46 3.35 8.48
CA ILE A 10 10.73 2.71 7.18
C ILE A 10 10.66 3.73 6.04
N ALA A 11 9.64 4.59 6.02
CA ALA A 11 9.46 5.59 4.97
C ALA A 11 10.60 6.62 4.90
N LEU A 12 11.29 6.84 6.01
CA LEU A 12 12.37 7.82 6.17
C LEU A 12 13.75 7.14 6.29
N ASP A 13 13.85 5.85 5.97
CA ASP A 13 15.12 5.12 6.08
C ASP A 13 16.07 5.49 4.94
N GLU A 14 17.14 6.21 5.25
CA GLU A 14 18.19 6.59 4.29
C GLU A 14 19.30 5.52 4.16
N ASN A 15 19.18 4.38 4.85
CA ASN A 15 20.19 3.32 4.86
C ASN A 15 20.16 2.40 3.62
N ASN A 16 19.38 2.76 2.59
CA ASN A 16 19.26 2.00 1.34
C ASN A 16 18.77 0.55 1.55
N ASN A 17 17.88 0.33 2.53
CA ASN A 17 17.22 -0.95 2.75
C ASN A 17 16.00 -1.10 1.82
N GLN A 18 15.69 -2.33 1.45
CA GLN A 18 14.45 -2.67 0.74
C GLN A 18 13.51 -3.47 1.64
N TYR A 19 12.26 -3.03 1.73
CA TYR A 19 11.24 -3.65 2.58
C TYR A 19 10.11 -4.25 1.73
N PHE A 20 9.70 -5.48 2.07
CA PHE A 20 8.53 -6.13 1.50
C PHE A 20 7.54 -6.45 2.62
N ILE A 21 6.36 -5.83 2.58
CA ILE A 21 5.44 -5.83 3.71
C ILE A 21 4.03 -6.12 3.23
N SER A 22 3.40 -7.15 3.80
CA SER A 22 1.95 -7.38 3.69
C SER A 22 1.26 -6.76 4.89
N THR A 23 0.22 -5.95 4.68
CA THR A 23 -0.53 -5.33 5.78
C THR A 23 -2.01 -5.19 5.43
N HIS A 24 -2.87 -5.31 6.44
CA HIS A 24 -4.27 -4.89 6.42
C HIS A 24 -4.51 -3.73 7.41
N ASN A 25 -3.44 -3.03 7.80
CA ASN A 25 -3.51 -1.96 8.79
C ASN A 25 -3.36 -0.59 8.10
N PRO A 26 -4.42 0.24 8.06
CA PRO A 26 -4.34 1.58 7.47
C PRO A 26 -3.32 2.48 8.18
N TYR A 27 -3.11 2.30 9.49
CA TYR A 27 -2.10 3.05 10.24
C TYR A 27 -0.66 2.67 9.85
N PHE A 28 -0.45 1.59 9.11
CA PHE A 28 0.84 1.25 8.51
C PHE A 28 0.96 1.80 7.10
N LEU A 29 -0.11 1.68 6.29
CA LEU A 29 -0.09 2.10 4.88
C LEU A 29 -0.01 3.62 4.73
N MET A 30 -0.80 4.38 5.49
CA MET A 30 -0.90 5.83 5.32
C MET A 30 0.43 6.56 5.52
N PRO A 31 1.23 6.29 6.57
CA PRO A 31 2.51 6.96 6.73
C PRO A 31 3.51 6.65 5.61
N LEU A 32 3.48 5.44 5.03
CA LEU A 32 4.30 5.11 3.87
C LEU A 32 3.90 5.96 2.67
N MET A 33 2.60 6.06 2.38
CA MET A 33 2.09 6.88 1.28
C MET A 33 2.36 8.38 1.47
N GLU A 34 2.35 8.86 2.70
CA GLU A 34 2.56 10.28 3.03
C GLU A 34 4.03 10.70 2.99
N LYS A 35 4.95 9.80 3.36
CA LYS A 35 6.35 10.17 3.65
C LYS A 35 7.39 9.52 2.75
N ALA A 36 7.11 8.35 2.19
CA ALA A 36 8.07 7.72 1.28
C ALA A 36 8.15 8.52 -0.03
N PRO A 37 9.33 8.61 -0.67
CA PRO A 37 9.44 9.14 -2.02
C PRO A 37 8.51 8.41 -2.98
N ALA A 38 7.82 9.15 -3.85
CA ALA A 38 6.77 8.59 -4.72
C ALA A 38 7.30 7.56 -5.72
N ASP A 39 8.59 7.64 -6.06
CA ASP A 39 9.32 6.71 -6.93
C ASP A 39 9.92 5.51 -6.19
N GLU A 40 9.87 5.49 -4.86
CA GLU A 40 10.39 4.41 -4.01
C GLU A 40 9.28 3.57 -3.35
N LEU A 41 8.00 3.92 -3.58
CA LEU A 41 6.84 3.20 -3.05
C LEU A 41 6.07 2.48 -4.15
N ALA A 42 5.86 1.17 -3.98
CA ALA A 42 4.96 0.37 -4.80
C ALA A 42 3.91 -0.33 -3.92
N ILE A 43 2.64 -0.22 -4.29
CA ILE A 43 1.52 -0.85 -3.59
C ILE A 43 0.90 -1.92 -4.49
N PHE A 44 0.69 -3.10 -3.93
CA PHE A 44 0.09 -4.23 -4.62
C PHE A 44 -1.13 -4.71 -3.85
N ILE A 45 -2.27 -4.79 -4.54
CA ILE A 45 -3.45 -5.47 -4.03
C ILE A 45 -3.27 -6.97 -4.24
N THR A 46 -3.33 -7.72 -3.16
CA THR A 46 -3.32 -9.19 -3.20
C THR A 46 -4.73 -9.69 -2.93
N TYR A 47 -5.24 -10.57 -3.79
CA TYR A 47 -6.60 -11.10 -3.72
C TYR A 47 -6.64 -12.57 -4.15
N TYR A 48 -7.73 -13.25 -3.80
CA TYR A 48 -7.93 -14.66 -4.10
C TYR A 48 -9.10 -14.82 -5.06
N GLU A 49 -8.84 -15.44 -6.20
CA GLU A 49 -9.84 -15.67 -7.26
C GLU A 49 -9.45 -16.94 -8.02
N ASP A 50 -10.44 -17.77 -8.39
CA ASP A 50 -10.24 -19.02 -9.15
C ASP A 50 -9.19 -19.97 -8.54
N TYR A 51 -9.22 -20.13 -7.22
CA TYR A 51 -8.26 -20.92 -6.45
C TYR A 51 -6.81 -20.45 -6.51
N GLN A 52 -6.56 -19.22 -6.95
CA GLN A 52 -5.22 -18.65 -7.10
C GLN A 52 -5.09 -17.32 -6.35
N THR A 53 -3.90 -17.08 -5.78
CA THR A 53 -3.52 -15.76 -5.28
C THR A 53 -3.06 -14.92 -6.46
N LYS A 54 -3.78 -13.81 -6.69
CA LYS A 54 -3.48 -12.83 -7.73
C LYS A 54 -2.95 -11.55 -7.07
N VAL A 55 -2.11 -10.84 -7.80
CA VAL A 55 -1.46 -9.60 -7.35
C VAL A 55 -1.64 -8.55 -8.43
N LYS A 56 -2.19 -7.38 -8.06
CA LYS A 56 -2.37 -6.23 -8.96
C LYS A 56 -1.54 -5.04 -8.45
N PRO A 57 -0.55 -4.54 -9.21
CA PRO A 57 0.12 -3.27 -8.86
C PRO A 57 -0.86 -2.11 -9.04
N LEU A 58 -0.77 -1.12 -8.14
CA LEU A 58 -1.53 0.11 -8.27
C LEU A 58 -0.75 1.17 -9.05
N SER A 59 -1.44 1.80 -9.98
CA SER A 59 -0.95 3.02 -10.64
C SER A 59 -0.95 4.21 -9.69
N ARG A 60 -0.24 5.27 -10.06
CA ARG A 60 -0.20 6.52 -9.27
C ARG A 60 -1.58 7.13 -9.04
N SER A 61 -2.43 7.15 -10.07
CA SER A 61 -3.82 7.61 -9.96
C SER A 61 -4.69 6.71 -9.08
N GLU A 62 -4.43 5.40 -9.03
CA GLU A 62 -5.12 4.51 -8.09
C GLU A 62 -4.62 4.73 -6.65
N MET A 63 -3.34 5.01 -6.45
CA MET A 63 -2.79 5.36 -5.13
C MET A 63 -3.35 6.69 -4.61
N GLU A 64 -3.57 7.67 -5.47
CA GLU A 64 -4.24 8.94 -5.10
C GLU A 64 -5.68 8.69 -4.61
N ARG A 65 -6.41 7.75 -5.23
CA ARG A 65 -7.77 7.39 -4.79
C ARG A 65 -7.81 6.70 -3.41
N ILE A 66 -6.71 6.10 -2.96
CA ILE A 66 -6.63 5.49 -1.62
C ILE A 66 -6.67 6.56 -0.52
N THR A 67 -6.16 7.76 -0.75
CA THR A 67 -6.19 8.82 0.27
C THR A 67 -7.60 9.40 0.43
N GLU A 68 -8.46 9.25 -0.58
CA GLU A 68 -9.85 9.70 -0.59
C GLU A 68 -10.82 8.67 0.02
N ILE A 69 -10.52 7.37 -0.10
CA ILE A 69 -11.42 6.26 0.30
C ILE A 69 -10.60 5.20 1.05
N ASP A 70 -11.13 4.65 2.14
CA ASP A 70 -10.50 3.50 2.83
C ASP A 70 -10.31 2.30 1.87
N VAL A 71 -9.06 2.08 1.45
CA VAL A 71 -8.69 1.02 0.50
C VAL A 71 -9.08 -0.37 0.97
N PHE A 72 -8.99 -0.64 2.28
CA PHE A 72 -9.27 -1.97 2.82
C PHE A 72 -10.77 -2.29 2.78
N SER A 73 -11.60 -1.28 2.98
CA SER A 73 -13.05 -1.40 2.87
C SER A 73 -13.55 -1.45 1.43
N ASN A 74 -12.73 -1.02 0.45
CA ASN A 74 -13.15 -0.89 -0.95
C ASN A 74 -12.19 -1.51 -1.97
N ILE A 75 -11.52 -2.61 -1.60
CA ILE A 75 -10.64 -3.37 -2.51
C ILE A 75 -11.33 -3.70 -3.85
N PRO A 76 -12.61 -4.13 -3.91
CA PRO A 76 -13.26 -4.46 -5.17
C PRO A 76 -13.24 -3.32 -6.21
N ALA A 77 -13.38 -2.06 -5.78
CA ALA A 77 -13.34 -0.90 -6.68
C ALA A 77 -11.98 -0.67 -7.36
N PHE A 78 -10.92 -1.33 -6.86
CA PHE A 78 -9.60 -1.35 -7.47
C PHE A 78 -9.33 -2.63 -8.29
N LEU A 79 -10.22 -3.63 -8.25
CA LEU A 79 -10.11 -4.84 -9.05
C LEU A 79 -10.93 -4.76 -10.36
N GLU A 80 -12.01 -3.97 -10.36
CA GLU A 80 -12.94 -3.83 -11.50
C GLU A 80 -12.43 -2.97 -12.67
N ALA A 81 -11.27 -2.33 -12.54
CA ALA A 81 -10.69 -1.53 -13.63
C ALA A 81 -10.04 -2.43 -14.70
N ASN A 82 -10.86 -2.83 -15.69
CA ASN A 82 -10.46 -3.31 -17.02
C ASN A 82 -11.27 -2.57 -18.09
#